data_AF-A0A9P7JKR0-F1
#
_entry.id   AF-A0A9P7JKR0-F1
#
_cell.length_a   1.000
_cell.length_b   1.000
_cell.length_c   1.000
_cell.angle_alpha   90.00
_cell.angle_beta   90.00
_cell.angle_gamma   90.00
#
_symmetry.space_group_name_H-M   'P 1'
#
loop_
_entity.id
_entity.type
_entity.pdbx_description
1 polymer ?
#
loop_
_entity_poly.entity_id
_entity_poly.type
_entity_poly.pdbx_seq_one_letter_code
_entity_poly.pdbx_strand_id
1 'polypeptide(L)'
;MNRFKQRGVLSDLDEAIKLLRDVILLRPPGHSDQSMYLNDLASCMQQRFEQRGITSDRDEAIERLRAVLLLHPTHHSNRSGLLNALAISLTIRFRQRDVPSDLDEVIELQRDALPLYPLGHSDQSKPLNNLSIILQVRFEQRSIPSDLNEAIGLHRDALLLHPPGHSDQAMSLGNLAATLHHRFEQRGVPSDLDEAIKLQWVALLFRPPGHSDRSSSLNNLAPSSKDRFKQRGISSDLDETIELLRAALLLRSPSHS
;
A
#
# COMPACT_ATOMS: atom_id res chain seq x y z
N MET A 1 -3.74 -33.96 -11.33
CA MET A 1 -4.19 -33.74 -12.73
C MET A 1 -5.65 -33.26 -12.73
N ASN A 2 -5.90 -32.00 -12.36
CA ASN A 2 -6.17 -30.88 -13.28
C ASN A 2 -7.61 -30.63 -13.78
N ARG A 3 -8.67 -31.12 -13.10
CA ARG A 3 -10.04 -30.57 -13.31
C ARG A 3 -10.88 -30.24 -12.05
N PHE A 4 -10.38 -30.52 -10.84
CA PHE A 4 -11.11 -30.26 -9.59
C PHE A 4 -10.83 -28.89 -8.92
N LYS A 5 -9.87 -28.10 -9.41
CA LYS A 5 -9.38 -26.89 -8.71
C LYS A 5 -10.16 -25.58 -8.98
N GLN A 6 -11.16 -25.56 -9.86
CA GLN A 6 -11.88 -24.31 -10.20
C GLN A 6 -13.37 -24.28 -9.86
N ARG A 7 -14.02 -25.43 -9.64
CA ARG A 7 -15.48 -25.48 -9.36
C ARG A 7 -15.83 -25.83 -7.90
N GLY A 8 -14.92 -26.48 -7.16
CA GLY A 8 -15.13 -26.89 -5.76
C GLY A 8 -15.01 -25.74 -4.76
N VAL A 9 -14.00 -24.87 -4.90
CA VAL A 9 -13.71 -23.77 -3.95
C VAL A 9 -14.88 -22.77 -3.81
N LEU A 10 -15.77 -22.69 -4.82
CA LEU A 10 -16.84 -21.70 -4.88
C LEU A 10 -18.10 -22.08 -4.09
N SER A 11 -18.51 -23.36 -4.08
CA SER A 11 -19.62 -23.81 -3.22
C SER A 11 -19.18 -23.83 -1.76
N ASP A 12 -17.92 -24.15 -1.53
CA ASP A 12 -17.33 -24.25 -0.19
C ASP A 12 -17.33 -22.89 0.52
N LEU A 13 -17.16 -21.77 -0.21
CA LEU A 13 -17.25 -20.42 0.36
C LEU A 13 -18.67 -20.02 0.76
N ASP A 14 -19.67 -20.31 -0.07
CA ASP A 14 -21.08 -20.02 0.24
C ASP A 14 -21.57 -20.86 1.44
N GLU A 15 -21.15 -22.12 1.50
CA GLU A 15 -21.44 -23.03 2.61
C GLU A 15 -20.69 -22.63 3.89
N ALA A 16 -19.41 -22.28 3.80
CA ALA A 16 -18.62 -21.78 4.93
C ALA A 16 -19.22 -20.50 5.53
N ILE A 17 -19.61 -19.53 4.69
CA ILE A 17 -20.26 -18.29 5.14
C ILE A 17 -21.57 -18.61 5.87
N LYS A 18 -22.37 -19.54 5.36
CA LYS A 18 -23.63 -19.95 5.99
C LYS A 18 -23.37 -20.61 7.35
N LEU A 19 -22.46 -21.59 7.42
CA LEU A 19 -22.11 -22.29 8.66
C LEU A 19 -21.55 -21.33 9.71
N LEU A 20 -20.68 -20.40 9.32
CA LEU A 20 -20.11 -19.40 10.22
C LEU A 20 -21.18 -18.44 10.76
N ARG A 21 -22.16 -18.02 9.93
CA ARG A 21 -23.31 -17.24 10.40
C ARG A 21 -24.16 -18.01 11.40
N ASP A 22 -24.44 -19.28 11.13
CA ASP A 22 -25.22 -20.13 12.03
C ASP A 22 -24.49 -20.32 13.38
N VAL A 23 -23.18 -20.55 13.36
CA VAL A 23 -22.35 -20.67 14.57
C VAL A 23 -22.38 -19.39 15.40
N ILE A 24 -22.30 -18.22 14.77
CA ILE A 24 -22.38 -16.91 15.45
C ILE A 24 -23.76 -16.69 16.07
N LEU A 25 -24.84 -17.09 15.40
CA LEU A 25 -26.20 -16.97 15.91
C LEU A 25 -26.48 -17.92 17.09
N LEU A 26 -25.86 -19.10 17.09
CA LEU A 26 -26.10 -20.14 18.10
C LEU A 26 -25.27 -19.97 19.38
N ARG A 27 -24.27 -19.08 19.41
CA ARG A 27 -23.42 -18.87 20.58
C ARG A 27 -23.71 -17.54 21.29
N PRO A 28 -23.70 -17.50 22.63
CA PRO A 28 -23.88 -16.26 23.39
C PRO A 28 -22.77 -15.23 23.10
N PRO A 29 -23.08 -13.91 23.17
CA PRO A 29 -22.06 -12.86 23.15
C PRO A 29 -21.03 -13.06 24.27
N GLY A 30 -19.74 -12.98 23.95
CA GLY A 30 -18.64 -13.07 24.93
C GLY A 30 -17.93 -14.43 25.01
N HIS A 31 -18.21 -15.37 24.11
CA HIS A 31 -17.47 -16.64 24.05
C HIS A 31 -16.04 -16.43 23.54
N SER A 32 -15.08 -17.17 24.11
CA SER A 32 -13.63 -17.11 23.78
C SER A 32 -13.29 -17.18 22.28
N ASP A 33 -14.14 -17.83 21.49
CA ASP A 33 -13.89 -18.15 20.08
C ASP A 33 -14.66 -17.21 19.14
N GLN A 34 -15.45 -16.28 19.68
CA GLN A 34 -16.31 -15.40 18.88
C GLN A 34 -15.51 -14.53 17.91
N SER A 35 -14.32 -14.07 18.31
CA SER A 35 -13.40 -13.32 17.44
C SER A 35 -12.89 -14.16 16.27
N MET A 36 -12.61 -15.44 16.49
CA MET A 36 -12.14 -16.36 15.47
C MET A 36 -13.21 -16.55 14.38
N TYR A 37 -14.46 -16.84 14.78
CA TYR A 37 -15.55 -17.04 13.82
C TYR A 37 -15.88 -15.78 13.01
N LEU A 38 -15.83 -14.61 13.65
CA LEU A 38 -16.05 -13.34 12.96
C LEU A 38 -14.90 -13.00 12.00
N ASN A 39 -13.65 -13.32 12.35
CA ASN A 39 -12.50 -13.18 11.46
C ASN A 39 -12.59 -14.11 10.26
N ASP A 40 -12.93 -15.38 10.48
CA ASP A 40 -13.08 -16.38 9.41
C ASP A 40 -14.23 -15.99 8.47
N LEU A 41 -15.34 -15.49 9.03
CA LEU A 41 -16.47 -14.98 8.25
C LEU A 41 -16.05 -13.78 7.37
N ALA A 42 -15.33 -12.82 7.94
CA ALA A 42 -14.81 -11.67 7.20
C ALA A 42 -13.85 -12.10 6.09
N SER A 43 -12.97 -13.08 6.34
CA SER A 43 -12.06 -13.63 5.33
C SER A 43 -12.81 -14.32 4.18
N CYS A 44 -13.81 -15.15 4.49
CA CYS A 44 -14.63 -15.80 3.45
C CYS A 44 -15.42 -14.77 2.62
N MET A 45 -15.97 -13.74 3.26
CA MET A 45 -16.68 -12.65 2.59
C MET A 45 -15.76 -11.82 1.68
N GLN A 46 -14.53 -11.52 2.14
CA GLN A 46 -13.54 -10.82 1.33
C GLN A 46 -13.16 -11.65 0.10
N GLN A 47 -12.88 -12.94 0.28
CA GLN A 47 -12.55 -13.84 -0.82
C GLN A 47 -13.70 -13.98 -1.82
N ARG A 48 -14.96 -14.06 -1.33
CA ARG A 48 -16.14 -14.11 -2.21
C ARG A 48 -16.34 -12.78 -2.95
N PHE A 49 -16.08 -11.64 -2.32
CA PHE A 49 -16.06 -10.35 -2.99
C PHE A 49 -15.01 -10.33 -4.11
N GLU A 50 -13.77 -10.75 -3.84
CA GLU A 50 -12.67 -10.72 -4.82
C GLU A 50 -13.01 -11.55 -6.06
N GLN A 51 -13.78 -12.63 -5.89
CA GLN A 51 -14.18 -13.53 -6.97
C GLN A 51 -15.46 -13.10 -7.70
N ARG A 52 -16.43 -12.50 -7.01
CA ARG A 52 -17.78 -12.25 -7.55
C ARG A 52 -18.20 -10.78 -7.60
N GLY A 53 -17.42 -9.89 -6.99
CA GLY A 53 -17.74 -8.46 -6.91
C GLY A 53 -18.95 -8.13 -6.03
N ILE A 54 -19.38 -9.05 -5.14
CA ILE A 54 -20.58 -8.87 -4.31
C ILE A 54 -20.31 -7.82 -3.23
N THR A 55 -20.76 -6.58 -3.46
CA THR A 55 -20.47 -5.43 -2.60
C THR A 55 -21.09 -5.54 -1.20
N SER A 56 -22.25 -6.20 -1.08
CA SER A 56 -22.91 -6.43 0.22
C SER A 56 -22.07 -7.28 1.17
N ASP A 57 -21.28 -8.22 0.65
CA ASP A 57 -20.42 -9.07 1.47
C ASP A 57 -19.30 -8.28 2.09
N ARG A 58 -18.78 -7.28 1.37
CA ARG A 58 -17.78 -6.38 1.92
C ARG A 58 -18.37 -5.50 3.02
N ASP A 59 -19.52 -4.88 2.77
CA ASP A 59 -20.14 -4.01 3.78
C ASP A 59 -20.44 -4.82 5.05
N GLU A 60 -20.89 -6.06 4.94
CA GLU A 60 -21.04 -6.94 6.10
C GLU A 60 -19.69 -7.31 6.73
N ALA A 61 -18.66 -7.64 5.95
CA ALA A 61 -17.32 -7.94 6.48
C ALA A 61 -16.74 -6.76 7.28
N ILE A 62 -16.93 -5.52 6.83
CA ILE A 62 -16.54 -4.30 7.54
C ILE A 62 -17.24 -4.23 8.90
N GLU A 63 -18.56 -4.43 8.95
CA GLU A 63 -19.32 -4.42 10.20
C GLU A 63 -18.89 -5.55 11.16
N ARG A 64 -18.58 -6.74 10.64
CA ARG A 64 -18.07 -7.84 11.46
C ARG A 64 -16.70 -7.54 12.03
N LEU A 65 -15.76 -7.03 11.22
CA LEU A 65 -14.42 -6.67 11.68
C LEU A 65 -14.46 -5.57 12.74
N ARG A 66 -15.30 -4.55 12.57
CA ARG A 66 -15.56 -3.52 13.59
C ARG A 66 -16.06 -4.14 14.90
N ALA A 67 -17.02 -5.06 14.82
CA ALA A 67 -17.54 -5.76 16.00
C ALA A 67 -16.45 -6.58 16.72
N VAL A 68 -15.56 -7.27 16.00
CA VAL A 68 -14.44 -8.00 16.63
C VAL A 68 -13.50 -7.06 17.37
N LEU A 69 -13.15 -5.92 16.75
CA LEU A 69 -12.23 -4.95 17.35
C LEU A 69 -12.80 -4.30 18.62
N LEU A 70 -14.13 -4.12 18.69
CA LEU A 70 -14.83 -3.67 19.89
C LEU A 70 -14.82 -4.71 21.02
N LEU A 71 -14.91 -6.00 20.69
CA LEU A 71 -14.92 -7.09 21.67
C LEU A 71 -13.53 -7.36 22.30
N HIS A 72 -12.44 -6.97 21.62
CA HIS A 72 -11.06 -7.18 22.10
C HIS A 72 -10.23 -5.89 22.11
N PRO A 73 -10.41 -5.01 23.11
CA PRO A 73 -9.84 -3.65 23.11
C PRO A 73 -8.31 -3.61 23.10
N THR A 74 -7.62 -4.55 23.77
CA THR A 74 -6.15 -4.52 23.90
C THR A 74 -5.51 -5.92 24.01
N HIS A 75 -4.30 -6.07 23.47
CA HIS A 75 -3.37 -7.22 23.58
C HIS A 75 -3.78 -8.59 22.99
N HIS A 76 -4.72 -8.66 22.04
CA HIS A 76 -4.91 -9.90 21.28
C HIS A 76 -3.76 -10.12 20.28
N SER A 77 -3.18 -11.32 20.29
CA SER A 77 -2.13 -11.79 19.37
C SER A 77 -2.39 -11.57 17.88
N ASN A 78 -3.65 -11.37 17.45
CA ASN A 78 -4.03 -11.15 16.05
C ASN A 78 -4.66 -9.77 15.78
N ARG A 79 -4.54 -8.81 16.71
CA ARG A 79 -5.16 -7.48 16.56
C ARG A 79 -4.61 -6.72 15.34
N SER A 80 -3.31 -6.81 15.07
CA SER A 80 -2.70 -6.19 13.88
C SER A 80 -3.27 -6.74 12.57
N GLY A 81 -3.54 -8.05 12.51
CA GLY A 81 -4.19 -8.69 11.36
C GLY A 81 -5.61 -8.17 11.13
N LEU A 82 -6.40 -8.03 12.20
CA LEU A 82 -7.77 -7.49 12.15
C LEU A 82 -7.82 -6.03 11.72
N LEU A 83 -6.95 -5.18 12.28
CA LEU A 83 -6.83 -3.77 11.90
C LEU A 83 -6.47 -3.64 10.42
N ASN A 84 -5.53 -4.46 9.93
CA ASN A 84 -5.12 -4.46 8.54
C ASN A 84 -6.24 -4.96 7.60
N ALA A 85 -6.98 -6.00 7.97
CA ALA A 85 -8.10 -6.51 7.18
C ALA A 85 -9.23 -5.47 7.04
N LEU A 86 -9.55 -4.77 8.13
CA LEU A 86 -10.54 -3.70 8.11
C LEU A 86 -10.05 -2.52 7.26
N ALA A 87 -8.79 -2.12 7.41
CA ALA A 87 -8.18 -1.05 6.62
C ALA A 87 -8.20 -1.36 5.10
N ILE A 88 -7.92 -2.60 4.70
CA ILE A 88 -8.00 -3.03 3.29
C ILE A 88 -9.44 -2.93 2.78
N SER A 89 -10.41 -3.43 3.55
CA SER A 89 -11.82 -3.42 3.17
C SER A 89 -12.36 -2.00 2.98
N LEU A 90 -12.03 -1.10 3.92
CA LEU A 90 -12.39 0.32 3.85
C LEU A 90 -11.69 1.03 2.68
N THR A 91 -10.41 0.74 2.43
CA THR A 91 -9.68 1.31 1.28
C THR A 91 -10.34 0.93 -0.04
N ILE A 92 -10.78 -0.32 -0.19
CA ILE A 92 -11.46 -0.75 -1.41
C ILE A 92 -12.83 -0.09 -1.52
N ARG A 93 -13.60 0.01 -0.43
CA ARG A 93 -14.90 0.70 -0.43
C ARG A 93 -14.75 2.17 -0.81
N PHE A 94 -13.77 2.85 -0.23
CA PHE A 94 -13.40 4.20 -0.59
C PHE A 94 -13.08 4.32 -2.09
N ARG A 95 -12.22 3.46 -2.66
CA ARG A 95 -11.91 3.50 -4.10
C ARG A 95 -13.12 3.28 -5.00
N GLN A 96 -14.13 2.54 -4.53
CA GLN A 96 -15.34 2.24 -5.30
C GLN A 96 -16.42 3.32 -5.18
N ARG A 97 -16.52 3.98 -4.02
CA ARG A 97 -17.67 4.81 -3.65
C ARG A 97 -17.31 6.22 -3.21
N ASP A 98 -16.02 6.52 -3.13
CA ASP A 98 -15.46 7.80 -2.68
C ASP A 98 -16.03 8.26 -1.33
N VAL A 99 -16.11 7.34 -0.37
CA VAL A 99 -16.66 7.59 0.99
C VAL A 99 -15.57 8.17 1.88
N PRO A 100 -15.52 9.50 2.13
CA PRO A 100 -14.33 10.11 2.71
C PRO A 100 -14.08 9.71 4.17
N SER A 101 -15.13 9.32 4.91
CA SER A 101 -14.99 8.81 6.28
C SER A 101 -14.24 7.49 6.36
N ASP A 102 -14.29 6.67 5.29
CA ASP A 102 -13.54 5.41 5.24
C ASP A 102 -12.04 5.69 5.22
N LEU A 103 -11.62 6.75 4.52
CA LEU A 103 -10.24 7.16 4.43
C LEU A 103 -9.68 7.60 5.79
N ASP A 104 -10.46 8.36 6.54
CA ASP A 104 -10.10 8.80 7.88
C ASP A 104 -10.01 7.61 8.85
N GLU A 105 -10.95 6.66 8.77
CA GLU A 105 -10.91 5.44 9.58
C GLU A 105 -9.71 4.55 9.24
N VAL A 106 -9.35 4.40 7.95
CA VAL A 106 -8.15 3.64 7.54
C VAL A 106 -6.89 4.22 8.18
N ILE A 107 -6.77 5.54 8.20
CA ILE A 107 -5.62 6.24 8.81
C ILE A 107 -5.51 5.91 10.30
N GLU A 108 -6.61 6.03 11.04
CA GLU A 108 -6.62 5.70 12.47
C GLU A 108 -6.32 4.22 12.73
N LEU A 109 -6.90 3.31 11.95
CA LEU A 109 -6.63 1.87 12.07
C LEU A 109 -5.17 1.52 11.83
N GLN A 110 -4.51 2.17 10.86
CA GLN A 110 -3.10 1.92 10.58
C GLN A 110 -2.19 2.55 11.64
N ARG A 111 -2.55 3.72 12.18
CA ARG A 111 -1.87 4.31 13.35
C ARG A 111 -1.95 3.41 14.56
N ASP A 112 -3.10 2.81 14.81
CA ASP A 112 -3.29 1.84 15.90
C ASP A 112 -2.52 0.52 15.66
N ALA A 113 -2.36 0.12 14.40
CA ALA A 113 -1.65 -1.11 14.05
C ALA A 113 -0.12 -0.96 14.17
N LEU A 114 0.43 0.21 13.88
CA LEU A 114 1.88 0.45 13.83
C LEU A 114 2.64 0.04 15.11
N PRO A 115 2.18 0.41 16.33
CA PRO A 115 2.83 0.01 17.58
C PRO A 115 2.81 -1.51 17.86
N LEU A 116 1.99 -2.29 17.14
CA LEU A 116 1.85 -3.73 17.35
C LEU A 116 2.94 -4.54 16.64
N TYR A 117 3.71 -3.92 15.75
CA TYR A 117 4.83 -4.57 15.06
C TYR A 117 6.12 -4.40 15.87
N PRO A 118 7.02 -5.41 15.89
CA PRO A 118 8.30 -5.27 16.58
C PRO A 118 9.15 -4.12 16.04
N LEU A 119 9.58 -3.22 16.92
CA LEU A 119 10.39 -2.04 16.59
C LEU A 119 11.67 -2.43 15.84
N GLY A 120 11.93 -1.76 14.72
CA GLY A 120 13.15 -1.97 13.94
C GLY A 120 13.15 -3.22 13.06
N HIS A 121 12.04 -3.98 13.02
CA HIS A 121 11.93 -5.13 12.13
C HIS A 121 11.50 -4.71 10.72
N SER A 122 12.04 -5.36 9.69
CA SER A 122 11.70 -5.06 8.29
C SER A 122 10.20 -5.18 7.98
N ASP A 123 9.47 -5.99 8.75
CA ASP A 123 8.02 -6.14 8.66
C ASP A 123 7.23 -4.85 8.96
N GLN A 124 7.83 -3.88 9.67
CA GLN A 124 7.24 -2.55 9.88
C GLN A 124 7.22 -1.69 8.61
N SER A 125 8.04 -2.00 7.60
CA SER A 125 8.11 -1.18 6.38
C SER A 125 6.79 -1.17 5.59
N LYS A 126 6.06 -2.29 5.57
CA LYS A 126 4.78 -2.41 4.85
C LYS A 126 3.68 -1.52 5.46
N PRO A 127 3.36 -1.60 6.76
CA PRO A 127 2.34 -0.74 7.35
C PRO A 127 2.71 0.74 7.27
N LEU A 128 3.99 1.11 7.41
CA LEU A 128 4.45 2.49 7.22
C LEU A 128 4.16 2.98 5.79
N ASN A 129 4.52 2.19 4.78
CA ASN A 129 4.26 2.52 3.38
C ASN A 129 2.76 2.63 3.06
N ASN A 130 1.94 1.73 3.62
CA ASN A 130 0.48 1.79 3.44
C ASN A 130 -0.10 3.07 4.03
N LEU A 131 0.38 3.48 5.21
CA LEU A 131 -0.08 4.71 5.86
C LEU A 131 0.35 5.96 5.08
N SER A 132 1.58 5.97 4.55
CA SER A 132 2.02 7.05 3.67
C SER A 132 1.16 7.17 2.42
N ILE A 133 0.76 6.06 1.79
CA ILE A 133 -0.07 6.08 0.58
C ILE A 133 -1.46 6.64 0.89
N ILE A 134 -2.09 6.20 1.98
CA ILE A 134 -3.45 6.65 2.31
C ILE A 134 -3.48 8.13 2.72
N LEU A 135 -2.42 8.62 3.37
CA LEU A 135 -2.24 10.04 3.68
C LEU A 135 -2.06 10.89 2.41
N GLN A 136 -1.31 10.39 1.42
CA GLN A 136 -1.19 11.05 0.11
C GLN A 136 -2.55 11.15 -0.58
N VAL A 137 -3.34 10.08 -0.58
CA VAL A 137 -4.70 10.09 -1.14
C VAL A 137 -5.58 11.14 -0.43
N ARG A 138 -5.52 11.24 0.91
CA ARG A 138 -6.29 12.25 1.63
C ARG A 138 -5.83 13.67 1.31
N PHE A 139 -4.53 13.86 1.15
CA PHE A 139 -3.96 15.12 0.70
C PHE A 139 -4.45 15.49 -0.72
N GLU A 140 -4.47 14.56 -1.67
CA GLU A 140 -4.97 14.82 -3.03
C GLU A 140 -6.44 15.25 -3.03
N GLN A 141 -7.26 14.71 -2.12
CA GLN A 141 -8.67 15.06 -2.03
C GLN A 141 -8.96 16.35 -1.29
N ARG A 142 -8.19 16.65 -0.24
CA ARG A 142 -8.53 17.69 0.75
C ARG A 142 -7.46 18.75 0.93
N SER A 143 -6.33 18.62 0.24
CA SER A 143 -5.18 19.54 0.29
C SER A 143 -4.64 19.78 1.71
N ILE A 144 -4.67 18.77 2.59
CA ILE A 144 -4.25 18.85 4.00
C ILE A 144 -2.72 18.70 4.09
N PRO A 145 -1.93 19.79 4.27
CA PRO A 145 -0.47 19.72 4.07
C PRO A 145 0.26 18.87 5.12
N SER A 146 -0.33 18.69 6.30
CA SER A 146 0.21 17.82 7.34
C SER A 146 0.27 16.36 6.90
N ASP A 147 -0.68 15.91 6.09
CA ASP A 147 -0.74 14.51 5.62
C ASP A 147 0.44 14.19 4.72
N LEU A 148 0.79 15.12 3.82
CA LEU A 148 1.93 14.94 2.93
C LEU A 148 3.27 15.00 3.68
N ASN A 149 3.37 15.83 4.72
CA ASN A 149 4.55 15.86 5.58
C ASN A 149 4.70 14.57 6.40
N GLU A 150 3.60 14.04 6.93
CA GLU A 150 3.57 12.78 7.66
C GLU A 150 3.92 11.60 6.74
N ALA A 151 3.36 11.56 5.52
CA ALA A 151 3.68 10.53 4.53
C ALA A 151 5.18 10.48 4.19
N ILE A 152 5.84 11.64 4.07
CA ILE A 152 7.29 11.75 3.87
C ILE A 152 8.05 11.21 5.08
N GLY A 153 7.63 11.55 6.30
CA GLY A 153 8.21 11.03 7.53
C GLY A 153 8.14 9.50 7.60
N LEU A 154 6.96 8.94 7.35
CA LEU A 154 6.72 7.50 7.34
C LEU A 154 7.52 6.76 6.25
N HIS A 155 7.67 7.35 5.05
CA HIS A 155 8.53 6.76 4.01
C HIS A 155 10.02 6.80 4.38
N ARG A 156 10.47 7.83 5.11
CA ARG A 156 11.83 7.87 5.67
C ARG A 156 12.02 6.79 6.73
N ASP A 157 11.06 6.63 7.64
CA ASP A 157 11.09 5.57 8.64
C ASP A 157 11.12 4.18 8.00
N ALA A 158 10.29 3.95 6.96
CA ALA A 158 10.29 2.70 6.21
C ALA A 158 11.63 2.43 5.51
N LEU A 159 12.29 3.47 4.98
CA LEU A 159 13.60 3.36 4.35
C LEU A 159 14.71 2.99 5.35
N LEU A 160 14.64 3.50 6.59
CA LEU A 160 15.60 3.17 7.65
C LEU A 160 15.57 1.69 8.06
N LEU A 161 14.46 1.00 7.83
CA LEU A 161 14.31 -0.43 8.11
C LEU A 161 14.98 -1.34 7.05
N HIS A 162 15.45 -0.77 5.94
CA HIS A 162 16.06 -1.50 4.85
C HIS A 162 17.56 -1.20 4.79
N PRO A 163 18.43 -2.10 5.28
CA PRO A 163 19.87 -1.91 5.17
C PRO A 163 20.32 -1.85 3.70
N PRO A 164 21.49 -1.25 3.40
CA PRO A 164 22.03 -1.19 2.04
C PRO A 164 22.05 -2.57 1.36
N GLY A 165 21.42 -2.67 0.19
CA GLY A 165 21.32 -3.90 -0.60
C GLY A 165 20.10 -4.78 -0.31
N HIS A 166 19.18 -4.34 0.57
CA HIS A 166 17.90 -5.02 0.78
C HIS A 166 17.03 -4.93 -0.49
N SER A 167 16.31 -6.01 -0.84
CA SER A 167 15.49 -6.10 -2.06
C SER A 167 14.49 -4.96 -2.20
N ASP A 168 13.92 -4.54 -1.07
CA ASP A 168 12.84 -3.55 -1.02
C ASP A 168 13.36 -2.11 -0.92
N GLN A 169 14.67 -1.91 -0.75
CA GLN A 169 15.25 -0.58 -0.56
C GLN A 169 15.00 0.33 -1.78
N ALA A 170 15.17 -0.20 -2.99
CA ALA A 170 14.92 0.56 -4.21
C ALA A 170 13.44 0.97 -4.36
N MET A 171 12.51 0.20 -3.79
CA MET A 171 11.10 0.55 -3.77
C MET A 171 10.82 1.67 -2.76
N SER A 172 11.34 1.55 -1.53
CA SER A 172 11.21 2.59 -0.49
C SER A 172 11.80 3.93 -0.95
N LEU A 173 12.96 3.91 -1.60
CA LEU A 173 13.58 5.10 -2.21
C LEU A 173 12.67 5.72 -3.28
N GLY A 174 12.08 4.90 -4.14
CA GLY A 174 11.17 5.36 -5.19
C GLY A 174 9.90 5.99 -4.65
N ASN A 175 9.31 5.40 -3.60
CA ASN A 175 8.10 5.93 -2.95
C ASN A 175 8.39 7.28 -2.28
N LEU A 176 9.47 7.38 -1.48
CA LEU A 176 9.87 8.63 -0.86
C LEU A 176 10.12 9.73 -1.90
N ALA A 177 10.83 9.40 -2.97
CA ALA A 177 11.11 10.35 -4.05
C ALA A 177 9.84 10.83 -4.75
N ALA A 178 8.88 9.94 -5.00
CA ALA A 178 7.60 10.29 -5.61
C ALA A 178 6.81 11.25 -4.71
N THR A 179 6.73 10.98 -3.40
CA THR A 179 6.03 11.86 -2.46
C THR A 179 6.70 13.24 -2.32
N LEU A 180 8.04 13.29 -2.34
CA LEU A 180 8.80 14.56 -2.34
C LEU A 180 8.56 15.35 -3.63
N HIS A 181 8.62 14.69 -4.80
CA HIS A 181 8.32 15.33 -6.08
C HIS A 181 6.87 15.85 -6.12
N HIS A 182 5.91 15.09 -5.60
CA HIS A 182 4.53 15.53 -5.49
C HIS A 182 4.38 16.77 -4.59
N ARG A 183 5.04 16.80 -3.43
CA ARG A 183 5.04 18.01 -2.56
C ARG A 183 5.65 19.21 -3.26
N PHE A 184 6.69 18.99 -4.06
CA PHE A 184 7.27 20.02 -4.90
C PHE A 184 6.29 20.53 -5.96
N GLU A 185 5.58 19.66 -6.68
CA GLU A 185 4.60 20.08 -7.71
C GLU A 185 3.50 20.97 -7.10
N GLN A 186 3.06 20.62 -5.89
CA GLN A 186 1.94 21.30 -5.23
C GLN A 186 2.35 22.57 -4.49
N ARG A 187 3.58 22.64 -3.97
CA ARG A 187 4.03 23.71 -3.07
C ARG A 187 5.28 24.44 -3.51
N GLY A 188 5.92 24.00 -4.59
CA GLY A 188 7.12 24.60 -5.15
C GLY A 188 8.36 24.52 -4.26
N VAL A 189 8.45 23.54 -3.36
CA VAL A 189 9.56 23.38 -2.40
C VAL A 189 10.80 22.81 -3.12
N PRO A 190 11.82 23.63 -3.48
CA PRO A 190 12.85 23.17 -4.43
C PRO A 190 13.81 22.14 -3.83
N SER A 191 13.97 22.13 -2.51
CA SER A 191 14.77 21.13 -1.80
C SER A 191 14.19 19.72 -1.94
N ASP A 192 12.87 19.59 -2.06
CA ASP A 192 12.21 18.29 -2.20
C ASP A 192 12.50 17.70 -3.58
N LEU A 193 12.51 18.54 -4.62
CA LEU A 193 12.90 18.13 -5.97
C LEU A 193 14.36 17.66 -6.01
N ASP A 194 15.25 18.41 -5.37
CA ASP A 194 16.67 18.05 -5.28
C ASP A 194 16.88 16.74 -4.51
N GLU A 195 16.10 16.49 -3.46
CA GLU A 195 16.12 15.22 -2.70
C GLU A 195 15.51 14.06 -3.51
N ALA A 196 14.37 14.27 -4.17
CA ALA A 196 13.71 13.26 -5.00
C ALA A 196 14.64 12.73 -6.11
N ILE A 197 15.34 13.62 -6.82
CA ILE A 197 16.30 13.26 -7.87
C ILE A 197 17.44 12.43 -7.29
N LYS A 198 18.01 12.82 -6.14
CA LYS A 198 19.07 12.05 -5.47
C LYS A 198 18.61 10.65 -5.10
N LEU A 199 17.41 10.51 -4.53
CA LEU A 199 16.86 9.22 -4.13
C LEU A 199 16.56 8.32 -5.35
N GLN A 200 16.04 8.88 -6.44
CA GLN A 200 15.81 8.17 -7.70
C GLN A 200 17.12 7.67 -8.32
N TRP A 201 18.18 8.49 -8.28
CA TRP A 201 19.51 8.07 -8.70
C TRP A 201 20.04 6.91 -7.86
N VAL A 202 19.92 6.98 -6.54
CA VAL A 202 20.32 5.88 -5.65
C VAL A 202 19.50 4.61 -5.96
N ALA A 203 18.19 4.72 -6.16
CA ALA A 203 17.35 3.59 -6.54
C ALA A 203 17.77 2.97 -7.88
N LEU A 204 18.20 3.79 -8.84
CA LEU A 204 18.70 3.34 -10.14
C LEU A 204 20.04 2.59 -10.04
N LEU A 205 20.92 2.98 -9.12
CA LEU A 205 22.18 2.27 -8.87
C LEU A 205 21.96 0.83 -8.39
N PHE A 206 20.89 0.58 -7.63
CA PHE A 206 20.51 -0.78 -7.21
C PHE A 206 19.88 -1.62 -8.33
N ARG A 207 19.58 -1.04 -9.49
CA ARG A 207 18.94 -1.72 -10.62
C ARG A 207 19.83 -1.63 -11.86
N PRO A 208 20.92 -2.40 -11.95
CA PRO A 208 21.88 -2.31 -13.06
C PRO A 208 21.24 -2.65 -14.42
N PRO A 209 21.92 -2.36 -15.55
CA PRO A 209 21.44 -2.74 -16.88
C PRO A 209 21.02 -4.22 -16.93
N GLY A 210 19.82 -4.50 -17.45
CA GLY A 210 19.22 -5.84 -17.48
C GLY A 210 18.29 -6.17 -16.30
N HIS A 211 18.29 -5.38 -15.22
CA HIS A 211 17.33 -5.55 -14.13
C HIS A 211 15.89 -5.23 -14.60
N SER A 212 14.93 -6.10 -14.25
CA SER A 212 13.52 -5.99 -14.66
C SER A 212 12.92 -4.61 -14.36
N ASP A 213 13.17 -4.11 -13.15
CA ASP A 213 12.59 -2.85 -12.67
C ASP A 213 13.42 -1.59 -12.96
N ARG A 214 14.51 -1.70 -13.75
CA ARG A 214 15.35 -0.54 -14.09
C ARG A 214 14.56 0.50 -14.90
N SER A 215 13.74 0.04 -15.84
CA SER A 215 12.91 0.92 -16.68
C SER A 215 11.96 1.77 -15.84
N SER A 216 11.38 1.19 -14.78
CA SER A 216 10.49 1.90 -13.87
C SER A 216 11.21 3.00 -13.09
N SER A 217 12.46 2.76 -12.64
CA SER A 217 13.25 3.81 -11.97
C SER A 217 13.59 4.96 -12.90
N LEU A 218 13.93 4.68 -14.16
CA LEU A 218 14.19 5.72 -15.17
C LEU A 218 12.95 6.55 -15.48
N ASN A 219 11.79 5.89 -15.61
CA ASN A 219 10.51 6.58 -15.80
C ASN A 219 10.15 7.48 -14.63
N ASN A 220 10.54 7.11 -13.40
CA ASN A 220 10.30 7.94 -12.21
C ASN A 220 11.28 9.13 -12.12
N LEU A 221 12.51 8.99 -12.61
CA LEU A 221 13.53 10.06 -12.62
C LEU A 221 13.20 11.18 -13.62
N ALA A 222 12.62 10.82 -14.78
CA ALA A 222 12.42 11.76 -15.88
C ALA A 222 11.54 12.98 -15.55
N PRO A 223 10.39 12.85 -14.84
CA PRO A 223 9.59 14.01 -14.43
C PRO A 223 10.37 14.99 -13.56
N SER A 224 11.07 14.49 -12.53
CA SER A 224 11.83 15.33 -11.61
C SER A 224 13.00 16.04 -12.30
N SER A 225 13.75 15.34 -13.15
CA SER A 225 14.82 15.96 -13.98
C SER A 225 14.29 17.03 -14.92
N LYS A 226 13.13 16.78 -15.56
CA LYS A 226 12.46 17.75 -16.44
C LYS A 226 12.02 19.00 -15.68
N ASP A 227 11.45 18.84 -14.49
CA ASP A 227 10.97 19.99 -13.72
C ASP A 227 12.13 20.83 -13.15
N ARG A 228 13.24 20.19 -12.75
CA ARG A 228 14.45 20.92 -12.36
C ARG A 228 15.04 21.71 -13.52
N PHE A 229 15.06 21.14 -14.72
CA PHE A 229 15.46 21.86 -15.93
C PHE A 229 14.56 23.07 -16.20
N LYS A 230 13.23 22.92 -16.14
CA LYS A 230 12.31 24.04 -16.32
C LYS A 230 12.52 25.15 -15.29
N GLN A 231 12.78 24.82 -14.03
CA GLN A 231 12.92 25.81 -12.96
C GLN A 231 14.26 26.54 -12.97
N ARG A 232 15.36 25.84 -13.27
CA ARG A 232 16.72 26.36 -13.06
C ARG A 232 17.57 26.41 -14.33
N GLY A 233 17.08 25.87 -15.45
CA GLY A 233 17.85 25.73 -16.69
C GLY A 233 19.01 24.71 -16.60
N ILE A 234 19.08 23.91 -15.54
CA ILE A 234 20.13 22.91 -15.34
C ILE A 234 19.79 21.68 -16.20
N SER A 235 20.51 21.45 -17.31
CA SER A 235 20.22 20.36 -18.25
C SER A 235 20.91 19.04 -17.91
N SER A 236 21.95 19.03 -17.08
CA SER A 236 22.79 17.84 -16.83
C SER A 236 21.97 16.60 -16.44
N ASP A 237 21.08 16.75 -15.46
CA ASP A 237 20.26 15.63 -14.96
C ASP A 237 19.26 15.16 -16.03
N LEU A 238 18.73 16.09 -16.84
CA LEU A 238 17.77 15.80 -17.90
C LEU A 238 18.43 15.10 -19.08
N ASP A 239 19.58 15.61 -19.53
CA ASP A 239 20.36 15.05 -20.63
C ASP A 239 20.80 13.62 -20.29
N GLU A 240 21.32 13.40 -19.08
CA GLU A 240 21.72 12.07 -18.61
C GLU A 240 20.52 11.11 -18.50
N THR A 241 19.37 11.59 -18.01
CA THR A 241 18.15 10.78 -17.93
C THR A 241 17.65 10.37 -19.34
N ILE A 242 17.73 11.27 -20.32
CA ILE A 242 17.35 11.00 -21.72
C ILE A 242 18.23 9.92 -22.32
N GLU A 243 19.56 10.02 -22.15
CA GLU A 243 20.49 9.02 -22.66
C GLU A 243 20.25 7.63 -22.04
N LEU A 244 19.98 7.58 -20.73
CA LEU A 244 19.65 6.33 -20.05
C LEU A 244 18.31 5.73 -20.53
N LEU A 245 17.29 6.55 -20.78
CA LEU A 245 16.01 6.10 -21.33
C LEU A 245 16.17 5.57 -22.76
N ARG A 246 16.97 6.24 -23.61
CA ARG A 246 17.30 5.77 -24.97
C ARG A 246 18.00 4.42 -24.93
N ALA A 247 19.00 4.27 -24.06
CA ALA A 247 19.70 3.00 -23.88
C ALA A 247 18.75 1.88 -23.40
N ALA A 248 17.83 2.17 -22.48
CA ALA A 248 16.85 1.20 -22.00
C ALA A 248 15.87 0.76 -23.09
N LEU A 249 15.45 1.67 -23.98
CA LEU A 249 14.58 1.35 -25.12
C LEU A 249 15.28 0.44 -26.13
N LEU A 250 16.56 0.69 -26.43
CA LEU A 250 17.35 -0.16 -27.33
C LEU A 250 17.49 -1.60 -26.83
N LEU A 251 17.54 -1.79 -25.51
CA LEU A 251 17.61 -3.13 -24.88
C LEU A 251 16.25 -3.86 -24.81
N ARG A 252 15.11 -3.15 -24.95
CA ARG A 252 13.76 -3.74 -24.97
C ARG A 252 13.31 -4.21 -26.35
N SER A 253 13.96 -3.75 -27.42
CA SER A 253 13.69 -4.21 -28.79
C SER A 253 14.19 -5.63 -28.96
N PRO A 254 13.32 -6.64 -29.24
CA PRO A 254 13.80 -7.90 -29.73
C PRO A 254 14.40 -7.63 -31.12
N SER A 255 15.60 -8.13 -31.35
CA SER A 255 16.07 -8.49 -32.68
C SER A 255 14.90 -9.14 -33.45
N HIS A 256 14.50 -8.49 -34.54
CA HIS A 256 13.53 -8.99 -35.51
C HIS A 256 13.82 -10.46 -35.86
N SER A 257 12.82 -11.32 -35.73
CA SER A 257 12.49 -12.48 -36.60
C SER A 257 11.24 -13.17 -36.07
#